data_AF-A0A6B1IA68-F1
#
_entry.id   AF-A0A6B1IA68-F1
#
_cell.length_a   1.000
_cell.length_b   1.000
_cell.length_c   1.000
_cell.angle_alpha   90.00
_cell.angle_beta   90.00
_cell.angle_gamma   90.00
#
_symmetry.space_group_name_H-M   'P 1'
#
loop_
_entity.id
_entity.type
_entity.pdbx_description
1 polymer ?
#
loop_
_entity_poly.entity_id
_entity_poly.type
_entity_poly.pdbx_seq_one_letter_code
_entity_poly.pdbx_strand_id
1 'polypeptide(L)'
;MNAYQRFVRPLLFRCDPERIHEQTLALGEWVGSSALGRHLLSGLFAFTDARLTTQVGGLHFANPLGMAAGFDKNGRVIQALGAMGFGFVEVGSVSAHPSVGNP
;
A
#
# COMPACT_ATOMS: atom_id res chain seq x y z
N MET A 1 16.58 -15.52 8.99
CA MET A 1 16.49 -14.10 8.57
C MET A 1 16.45 -14.03 7.06
N ASN A 2 15.42 -13.41 6.48
CA ASN A 2 15.31 -13.25 5.02
C ASN A 2 16.11 -12.04 4.51
N ALA A 3 16.25 -11.90 3.18
CA ALA A 3 16.99 -10.79 2.57
C ALA A 3 16.44 -9.42 2.99
N TYR A 4 15.11 -9.29 3.13
CA TYR A 4 14.46 -8.09 3.65
C TYR A 4 14.96 -7.71 5.05
N GLN A 5 14.97 -8.66 5.98
CA GLN A 5 15.42 -8.43 7.36
C GLN A 5 16.91 -8.11 7.46
N ARG A 6 17.73 -8.68 6.57
CA ARG A 6 19.20 -8.51 6.63
C ARG A 6 19.69 -7.22 5.97
N PHE A 7 19.03 -6.76 4.91
CA PHE A 7 19.54 -5.65 4.09
C PHE A 7 18.56 -4.48 3.99
N VAL A 8 17.29 -4.75 3.64
CA VAL A 8 16.32 -3.69 3.37
C VAL A 8 15.89 -2.99 4.65
N ARG A 9 15.40 -3.76 5.64
CA ARG A 9 14.89 -3.19 6.90
C ARG A 9 15.94 -2.37 7.66
N PRO A 10 17.19 -2.83 7.84
CA PRO A 10 18.20 -2.03 8.53
C PRO A 10 18.54 -0.73 7.79
N LEU A 11 18.50 -0.74 6.46
CA LEU A 11 18.74 0.48 5.67
C LEU A 11 17.60 1.49 5.84
N LEU A 12 16.35 1.03 5.72
CA LEU A 12 15.16 1.89 5.87
C LEU A 12 15.09 2.50 7.29
N PHE A 13 15.47 1.73 8.32
CA PHE A 13 15.38 2.16 9.72
C PHE A 13 16.48 3.16 10.12
N ARG A 14 17.44 3.44 9.23
CA ARG A 14 18.42 4.52 9.41
C ARG A 14 17.92 5.86 8.86
N CYS A 15 16.79 5.87 8.15
CA CYS A 15 16.17 7.08 7.64
C CYS A 15 15.18 7.64 8.66
N ASP A 16 14.91 8.95 8.55
CA ASP A 16 13.77 9.55 9.23
C ASP A 16 12.46 8.84 8.80
N PRO A 17 11.60 8.42 9.74
CA PRO A 17 10.40 7.64 9.44
C PRO A 17 9.42 8.34 8.48
N GLU A 18 9.20 9.65 8.65
CA GLU A 18 8.28 10.40 7.80
C GLU A 18 8.86 10.56 6.40
N ARG A 19 10.16 10.87 6.32
CA ARG A 19 10.86 10.98 5.03
C ARG A 19 10.82 9.67 4.24
N ILE A 20 11.09 8.53 4.89
CA ILE A 20 11.09 7.24 4.18
C ILE A 20 9.66 6.81 3.80
N HIS A 21 8.67 7.17 4.60
CA HIS A 21 7.27 6.99 4.27
C HIS A 21 6.89 7.78 3.02
N GLU A 22 7.17 9.09 2.96
CA GLU A 22 6.90 9.93 1.79
C GLU A 22 7.63 9.45 0.52
N GLN A 23 8.89 9.02 0.65
CA GLN A 23 9.63 8.42 -0.46
C GLN A 23 8.99 7.11 -0.93
N THR A 24 8.47 6.29 -0.01
CA THR A 24 7.76 5.06 -0.33
C THR A 24 6.46 5.36 -1.08
N LEU A 25 5.70 6.38 -0.65
CA LEU A 25 4.49 6.82 -1.34
C LEU A 25 4.80 7.34 -2.75
N ALA A 26 5.83 8.19 -2.89
CA ALA A 26 6.23 8.71 -4.20
C ALA A 26 6.67 7.60 -5.17
N LEU A 27 7.43 6.62 -4.68
CA LEU A 27 7.83 5.46 -5.48
C LEU A 27 6.61 4.61 -5.86
N GLY A 28 5.72 4.33 -4.91
CA GLY A 28 4.51 3.57 -5.15
C GLY A 28 3.59 4.25 -6.17
N GLU A 29 3.43 5.56 -6.08
CA GLU A 29 2.64 6.38 -7.00
C GLU A 29 3.24 6.32 -8.41
N TRP A 30 4.57 6.49 -8.53
CA TRP A 30 5.27 6.38 -9.79
C TRP A 30 5.13 5.00 -10.43
N VAL A 31 5.40 3.92 -9.69
CA VAL A 31 5.27 2.54 -10.21
C VAL A 31 3.81 2.22 -10.56
N GLY A 32 2.88 2.60 -9.69
CA GLY A 32 1.44 2.35 -9.85
C GLY A 32 0.79 3.14 -10.98
N SER A 33 1.39 4.25 -11.42
CA SER A 33 0.86 5.09 -12.51
C SER A 33 0.85 4.41 -13.88
N SER A 34 1.66 3.36 -14.07
CA SER A 34 1.80 2.64 -15.34
C SER A 34 1.20 1.24 -15.31
N ALA A 35 0.68 0.75 -16.44
CA ALA A 35 0.21 -0.63 -16.55
C ALA A 35 1.33 -1.65 -16.35
N LEU A 36 2.53 -1.37 -16.89
CA LEU A 36 3.70 -2.22 -16.72
C LEU A 36 4.13 -2.31 -15.26
N GLY A 37 4.22 -1.18 -14.55
CA GLY A 37 4.58 -1.16 -13.14
C GLY A 37 3.57 -1.93 -12.28
N ARG A 38 2.26 -1.78 -12.54
CA ARG A 38 1.22 -2.57 -11.87
C ARG A 38 1.35 -4.07 -12.16
N HIS A 39 1.67 -4.45 -13.39
CA HIS A 39 1.88 -5.86 -13.73
C HIS A 39 3.11 -6.45 -13.01
N LEU A 40 4.20 -5.68 -12.92
CA LEU A 40 5.39 -6.07 -12.16
C LEU A 40 5.07 -6.24 -10.67
N LEU A 41 4.36 -5.29 -10.06
CA LEU A 41 3.93 -5.39 -8.65
C LEU A 41 3.06 -6.64 -8.42
N SER A 42 2.13 -6.90 -9.33
CA SER A 42 1.26 -8.08 -9.24
C SER A 42 2.05 -9.38 -9.35
N GLY A 43 2.98 -9.50 -10.31
CA GLY A 43 3.82 -10.69 -10.44
C GLY A 43 4.74 -10.95 -9.26
N LEU A 44 5.13 -9.90 -8.52
CA LEU A 44 6.02 -10.02 -7.35
C LEU A 44 5.27 -10.30 -6.04
N PHE A 45 4.07 -9.73 -5.88
CA PHE A 45 3.43 -9.65 -4.56
C PHE A 45 2.00 -10.18 -4.53
N ALA A 46 1.26 -10.14 -5.64
CA ALA A 46 -0.14 -10.53 -5.61
C ALA A 46 -0.28 -12.04 -5.40
N PHE A 47 -1.22 -12.42 -4.54
CA PHE A 47 -1.60 -13.79 -4.29
C PHE A 47 -3.13 -13.91 -4.35
N THR A 48 -3.62 -14.90 -5.09
CA THR A 48 -5.06 -15.13 -5.26
C THR A 48 -5.39 -16.59 -4.96
N ASP A 49 -6.45 -16.81 -4.20
CA ASP A 49 -6.98 -18.13 -3.88
C ASP A 49 -8.48 -18.00 -3.62
N ALA A 50 -9.28 -18.86 -4.25
CA ALA A 50 -10.74 -18.80 -4.12
C ALA A 50 -11.22 -18.92 -2.66
N ARG A 51 -10.44 -19.62 -1.80
CA ARG A 51 -10.72 -19.80 -0.37
C ARG A 51 -10.64 -18.50 0.43
N LEU A 52 -9.97 -17.47 -0.10
CA LEU A 52 -9.81 -16.17 0.57
C LEU A 52 -10.94 -15.20 0.21
N THR A 53 -11.70 -15.46 -0.86
CA THR A 53 -12.81 -14.60 -1.27
C THR A 53 -13.78 -14.39 -0.11
N THR A 54 -14.07 -13.12 0.20
CA THR A 54 -14.87 -12.74 1.36
C THR A 54 -15.97 -11.78 0.95
N GLN A 55 -17.17 -11.91 1.53
CA GLN A 55 -18.27 -10.98 1.33
C GLN A 55 -18.65 -10.31 2.65
N VAL A 56 -18.67 -8.98 2.68
CA VAL A 56 -19.04 -8.19 3.87
C VAL A 56 -19.90 -7.01 3.43
N GLY A 57 -21.05 -6.79 4.08
CA GLY A 57 -21.91 -5.64 3.78
C GLY A 57 -22.39 -5.56 2.31
N GLY A 58 -22.52 -6.71 1.63
CA GLY A 58 -22.86 -6.78 0.20
C GLY A 58 -21.70 -6.57 -0.77
N LEU A 59 -20.51 -6.22 -0.28
CA LEU A 59 -19.29 -6.05 -1.07
C LEU A 59 -18.51 -7.36 -1.17
N HIS A 60 -17.84 -7.57 -2.30
CA HIS A 60 -17.00 -8.73 -2.55
C HIS A 60 -15.52 -8.32 -2.54
N PHE A 61 -14.72 -9.06 -1.78
CA PHE A 61 -13.28 -8.85 -1.69
C PHE A 61 -12.55 -10.11 -2.15
N ALA A 62 -11.51 -9.94 -2.96
CA ALA A 62 -10.70 -11.06 -3.47
C ALA A 62 -9.98 -11.83 -2.34
N ASN A 63 -9.69 -11.15 -1.23
CA ASN A 63 -9.13 -11.72 -0.01
C ASN A 63 -9.51 -10.83 1.20
N PRO A 64 -9.38 -11.30 2.45
CA PRO A 64 -9.79 -10.53 3.62
C PRO A 64 -8.72 -9.54 4.13
N LEU A 65 -7.56 -9.44 3.46
CA LEU A 65 -6.45 -8.59 3.88
C LEU A 65 -6.56 -7.21 3.24
N GLY A 66 -6.65 -6.16 4.06
CA GLY A 66 -6.68 -4.78 3.60
C GLY A 66 -5.51 -3.94 4.09
N MET A 67 -5.22 -2.87 3.36
CA MET A 67 -4.36 -1.79 3.84
C MET A 67 -5.20 -0.81 4.67
N ALA A 68 -4.79 -0.57 5.91
CA ALA A 68 -5.51 0.31 6.83
C ALA A 68 -5.30 1.79 6.52
N ALA A 69 -6.23 2.63 7.01
CA ALA A 69 -6.09 4.07 6.99
C ALA A 69 -4.81 4.54 7.71
N GLY A 70 -4.36 5.73 7.36
CA GLY A 70 -3.13 6.34 7.86
C GLY A 70 -1.91 6.04 6.99
N PHE A 71 -1.92 4.95 6.21
CA PHE A 71 -0.84 4.65 5.27
C PHE A 71 -0.88 5.54 4.03
N ASP A 72 -2.03 5.62 3.35
CA ASP A 72 -2.23 6.50 2.20
C ASP A 72 -3.32 7.52 2.53
N LYS A 73 -2.90 8.64 3.14
CA LYS A 73 -3.84 9.67 3.62
C LYS A 73 -4.55 10.40 2.46
N ASN A 74 -3.92 10.45 1.29
CA ASN A 74 -4.36 11.29 0.17
C ASN A 74 -4.73 10.47 -1.09
N GLY A 75 -4.73 9.13 -1.02
CA GLY A 75 -5.11 8.25 -2.12
C GLY A 75 -4.09 8.18 -3.26
N ARG A 76 -2.81 8.44 -2.99
CA ARG A 76 -1.72 8.51 -3.96
C ARG A 76 -1.32 7.14 -4.54
N VAL A 77 -1.50 6.06 -3.79
CA VAL A 77 -0.92 4.75 -4.10
C VAL A 77 -1.94 3.61 -4.18
N ILE A 78 -3.23 3.94 -4.29
CA ILE A 78 -4.34 2.96 -4.40
C ILE A 78 -4.06 1.92 -5.49
N GLN A 79 -3.61 2.38 -6.66
CA GLN A 79 -3.31 1.50 -7.80
C GLN A 79 -2.15 0.53 -7.53
N ALA A 80 -1.10 1.01 -6.84
CA ALA A 80 0.03 0.17 -6.48
C ALA A 80 -0.34 -0.84 -5.39
N LEU A 81 -1.07 -0.40 -4.35
CA LEU A 81 -1.56 -1.27 -3.28
C LEU A 81 -2.49 -2.37 -3.82
N GLY A 82 -3.45 -2.02 -4.67
CA GLY A 82 -4.31 -3.00 -5.33
C GLY A 82 -3.52 -3.99 -6.18
N ALA A 83 -2.53 -3.51 -6.95
CA ALA A 83 -1.65 -4.36 -7.74
C ALA A 83 -0.80 -5.31 -6.90
N MET A 84 -0.40 -4.93 -5.67
CA MET A 84 0.31 -5.81 -4.74
C MET A 84 -0.58 -6.90 -4.13
N GLY A 85 -1.89 -6.89 -4.37
CA GLY A 85 -2.82 -7.95 -3.98
C GLY A 85 -3.62 -7.71 -2.70
N PHE A 86 -3.64 -6.48 -2.16
CA PHE A 86 -4.57 -6.15 -1.09
C PHE A 86 -6.03 -6.30 -1.57
N GLY A 87 -6.85 -6.99 -0.79
CA GLY A 87 -8.28 -7.18 -1.09
C GLY A 87 -9.09 -5.90 -0.99
N PHE A 88 -8.65 -4.95 -0.15
CA PHE A 88 -9.18 -3.60 -0.05
C PHE A 88 -8.14 -2.61 0.46
N VAL A 89 -8.38 -1.32 0.26
CA VAL A 89 -7.53 -0.21 0.75
C VAL A 89 -8.43 0.82 1.39
N GLU A 90 -8.16 1.14 2.66
CA GLU A 90 -8.82 2.23 3.37
C GLU A 90 -7.93 3.48 3.29
N VAL A 91 -8.40 4.49 2.55
CA VAL A 91 -7.69 5.76 2.32
C VAL A 91 -8.04 6.75 3.43
N GLY A 92 -7.09 7.62 3.77
CA GLY A 92 -7.30 8.70 4.73
C GLY A 92 -6.46 8.55 6.00
N SER A 93 -6.81 9.22 7.10
CA SER A 93 -8.00 10.05 7.27
C SER A 93 -7.92 11.36 6.49
N VAL A 94 -9.04 11.78 5.91
CA VAL A 94 -9.18 13.05 5.19
C VAL A 94 -10.10 13.97 6.00
N SER A 95 -9.73 15.25 6.10
CA SER A 95 -10.56 16.31 6.69
C SER A 95 -11.21 17.17 5.61
N ALA A 96 -12.28 17.89 5.94
CA ALA A 96 -12.97 18.80 5.01
C ALA A 96 -12.04 19.87 4.41
N HIS A 97 -11.00 20.26 5.16
CA HIS A 97 -9.96 21.19 4.71
C HIS A 97 -8.56 20.57 4.90
N PRO A 98 -7.56 20.94 4.08
CA PRO A 98 -6.19 20.50 4.25
C PRO A 98 -5.63 20.88 5.64
N SER A 99 -4.85 19.99 6.23
CA SER A 99 -4.18 20.21 7.52
C SER A 99 -2.73 19.76 7.42
N VAL A 100 -1.82 20.53 8.03
CA VAL A 100 -0.39 20.20 8.10
C VAL A 100 -0.08 19.14 9.16
N GLY A 101 -1.04 18.80 10.01
CA GLY A 101 -0.83 17.86 11.11
C GLY A 101 -0.08 18.46 12.30
N ASN A 102 0.44 17.58 13.16
CA ASN A 102 1.22 17.96 14.34
C ASN A 102 2.70 18.17 14.00
N PRO A 103 3.47 18.87 14.85
CA PRO A 103 4.94 18.95 14.75
C PRO A 103 5.63 17.59 14.88
#